data_AF-A0A7S7IZV9-F1
#
_entry.id   AF-A0A7S7IZV9-F1
#
_cell.length_a   1.000
_cell.length_b   1.000
_cell.length_c   1.000
_cell.angle_alpha   90.00
_cell.angle_beta   90.00
_cell.angle_gamma   90.00
#
_symmetry.space_group_name_H-M   'P 1'
#
loop_
_entity.id
_entity.type
_entity.pdbx_description
1 polymer ?
#
loop_
_entity_poly.entity_id
_entity_poly.type
_entity_poly.pdbx_seq_one_letter_code
_entity_poly.pdbx_strand_id
1 'polypeptide(L)'
;MNVKYSGNTILKSKNKTQLMVLTAMVFATALVLAVIENALPALPIAVPGVKFGLSNIAVMYALFFLGRKEAYTIAVLKSGFVFVTRGAIAAALSLAGGILSITVMVLLIFLFREKISYLILSIFGAVFHNVGQFAVITIIYTGMNLWAYFPVLLVSGLLAGIVTSTLLRFIMPAFNRIG
;
A
#
# COMPACT_ATOMS: atom_id res chain seq x y z
N MET A 1 14.70 -17.93 -2.23
CA MET A 1 14.84 -17.96 -0.75
C MET A 1 13.76 -17.06 -0.15
N ASN A 2 12.67 -17.64 0.38
CA ASN A 2 11.55 -16.89 0.95
C ASN A 2 12.00 -16.20 2.26
N VAL A 3 12.10 -14.88 2.26
CA VAL A 3 12.37 -14.13 3.50
C VAL A 3 11.08 -14.20 4.34
N LYS A 4 11.10 -15.01 5.40
CA LYS A 4 9.97 -15.10 6.34
C LYS A 4 9.75 -13.74 6.98
N TYR A 5 8.49 -13.38 7.20
CA TYR A 5 8.15 -12.21 8.00
C TYR A 5 8.71 -12.40 9.40
N SER A 6 9.77 -11.67 9.72
CA SER A 6 10.27 -11.52 11.07
C SER A 6 9.69 -10.21 11.58
N GLY A 7 8.81 -10.29 12.58
CA GLY A 7 8.14 -9.15 13.18
C GLY A 7 9.09 -8.24 13.98
N ASN A 8 10.26 -7.92 13.44
CA ASN A 8 11.18 -6.92 13.98
C ASN A 8 10.59 -5.54 13.71
N THR A 9 9.63 -5.17 14.54
CA THR A 9 9.22 -3.78 14.70
C THR A 9 10.44 -3.00 15.15
N ILE A 10 10.97 -2.13 14.28
CA ILE A 10 12.02 -1.13 14.59
C ILE A 10 11.65 -0.31 15.84
N LEU A 11 10.37 -0.33 16.23
CA LEU A 11 9.76 0.22 17.43
C LEU A 11 10.39 -0.20 18.76
N LYS A 12 11.04 -1.36 18.86
CA LYS A 12 11.33 -1.95 20.18
C LYS A 12 12.44 -1.23 20.96
N SER A 13 13.26 -0.39 20.32
CA SER A 13 14.35 0.37 20.98
C SER A 13 14.38 1.88 20.70
N LYS A 14 13.44 2.43 19.91
CA LYS A 14 13.47 3.85 19.50
C LYS A 14 12.54 4.73 20.33
N ASN A 15 12.99 5.95 20.64
CA ASN A 15 12.20 6.96 21.36
C ASN A 15 11.05 7.51 20.49
N LYS A 16 10.01 8.06 21.13
CA LYS A 16 8.80 8.60 20.46
C LYS A 16 9.13 9.58 19.34
N THR A 17 10.13 10.45 19.53
CA THR A 17 10.56 11.42 18.51
C THR A 17 11.19 10.75 17.29
N GLN A 18 12.03 9.74 17.50
CA GLN A 18 12.66 9.00 16.38
C GLN A 18 11.62 8.24 15.56
N LEU A 19 10.62 7.66 16.23
CA LEU A 19 9.50 7.01 15.55
C LEU A 19 8.69 8.01 14.72
N MET A 20 8.40 9.17 15.29
CA MET A 20 7.69 10.24 14.57
C MET A 20 8.47 10.67 13.32
N VAL A 21 9.78 10.91 13.44
CA VAL A 21 10.64 11.29 12.31
C VAL A 21 10.66 10.20 11.24
N LEU A 22 10.81 8.93 11.63
CA LEU A 22 10.83 7.83 10.67
C LEU A 22 9.47 7.68 9.96
N THR A 23 8.37 7.84 10.70
CA THR A 23 7.02 7.83 10.13
C THR A 23 6.83 8.99 9.15
N ALA A 24 7.32 10.19 9.49
CA ALA A 24 7.29 11.35 8.60
C ALA A 24 8.12 11.15 7.33
N MET A 25 9.29 10.51 7.42
CA MET A 25 10.10 10.18 6.25
C MET A 25 9.39 9.18 5.33
N VAL A 26 8.81 8.11 5.88
CA VAL A 26 8.03 7.14 5.09
C VAL A 26 6.78 7.79 4.49
N PHE A 27 6.13 8.69 5.23
CA PHE A 27 5.01 9.48 4.73
C PHE A 27 5.42 10.37 3.57
N ALA A 28 6.54 11.09 3.67
CA ALA A 28 7.06 11.91 2.58
C ALA A 28 7.33 11.08 1.33
N THR A 29 7.93 9.89 1.47
CA THR A 29 8.11 8.95 0.36
C THR A 29 6.77 8.52 -0.25
N ALA A 30 5.75 8.25 0.58
CA ALA A 30 4.41 7.92 0.09
C ALA A 30 3.79 9.07 -0.72
N LEU A 31 4.02 10.33 -0.32
CA LEU A 31 3.55 11.50 -1.07
C LEU A 31 4.29 11.67 -2.39
N VAL A 32 5.62 11.53 -2.40
CA VAL A 32 6.42 11.59 -3.64
C VAL A 32 5.94 10.53 -4.63
N LEU A 33 5.74 9.30 -4.17
CA LEU A 33 5.21 8.23 -5.01
C LEU A 33 3.78 8.52 -5.48
N ALA A 34 2.94 9.17 -4.67
CA ALA A 34 1.60 9.57 -5.07
C ALA A 34 1.61 10.66 -6.15
N VAL A 35 2.57 11.59 -6.11
CA VAL A 35 2.77 12.61 -7.13
C VAL A 35 3.30 12.00 -8.43
N ILE A 36 4.29 11.11 -8.35
CA ILE A 36 4.81 10.38 -9.52
C ILE A 36 3.71 9.56 -10.18
N GLU A 37 2.95 8.81 -9.39
CA GLU A 37 1.76 8.08 -9.83
C GLU A 37 0.70 9.01 -10.45
N ASN A 38 0.65 10.26 -10.00
CA ASN A 38 -0.25 11.23 -10.61
C ASN A 38 0.23 11.72 -11.97
N ALA A 39 1.54 11.91 -12.13
CA ALA A 39 2.17 12.38 -13.35
C ALA A 39 2.26 11.30 -14.45
N LEU A 40 2.19 10.02 -14.09
CA LEU A 40 2.17 8.94 -15.07
C LEU A 40 0.87 8.97 -15.90
N PRO A 41 0.96 8.80 -17.23
CA PRO A 41 -0.21 8.75 -18.10
C PRO A 41 -1.11 7.58 -17.69
N ALA A 42 -2.43 7.80 -17.75
CA ALA A 42 -3.40 6.74 -17.53
C ALA A 42 -3.20 5.66 -18.60
N LEU A 43 -3.00 4.40 -18.18
CA LEU A 43 -2.94 3.30 -19.12
C LEU A 43 -4.30 3.16 -19.84
N PRO A 44 -4.32 2.91 -21.16
CA PRO A 44 -5.55 2.77 -21.93
C PRO A 44 -6.44 1.59 -21.48
N ILE A 45 -5.92 0.71 -20.63
CA ILE A 45 -6.59 -0.49 -20.11
C ILE A 45 -7.03 -0.30 -18.64
N ALA A 46 -6.60 0.79 -17.98
CA ALA A 46 -6.94 1.03 -16.58
C ALA A 46 -8.40 1.51 -16.45
N VAL A 47 -9.13 0.92 -15.51
CA VAL A 47 -10.45 1.40 -15.10
C VAL A 47 -10.36 2.90 -14.79
N PRO A 48 -11.25 3.75 -15.32
CA PRO A 48 -11.27 5.17 -15.03
C PRO A 48 -11.17 5.43 -13.52
N GLY A 49 -10.16 6.19 -13.10
CA GLY A 49 -9.94 6.51 -11.68
C GLY A 49 -9.04 5.55 -10.91
N VAL A 50 -8.87 4.29 -11.33
CA VAL A 50 -7.97 3.32 -10.68
C VAL A 50 -6.53 3.58 -11.10
N LYS A 51 -5.61 3.65 -10.13
CA LYS A 51 -4.18 3.88 -10.37
C LYS A 51 -3.34 2.65 -9.97
N PHE A 52 -2.05 2.68 -10.26
CA PHE A 52 -1.12 1.58 -10.05
C PHE A 52 -0.96 1.14 -8.58
N GLY A 53 -1.28 2.01 -7.63
CA GLY A 53 -0.99 1.81 -6.22
C GLY A 53 0.47 2.01 -5.85
N LEU A 54 1.27 2.78 -6.61
CA LEU A 54 2.70 2.99 -6.29
C LEU A 54 2.88 3.59 -4.90
N SER A 55 2.03 4.54 -4.55
CA SER A 55 1.99 5.15 -3.24
C SER A 55 1.56 4.19 -2.12
N ASN A 56 0.88 3.08 -2.43
CA ASN A 56 0.56 2.02 -1.47
C ASN A 56 1.78 1.15 -1.12
N ILE A 57 2.80 1.08 -1.98
CA ILE A 57 4.07 0.38 -1.69
C ILE A 57 4.70 0.96 -0.41
N ALA A 58 4.71 2.29 -0.26
CA ALA A 58 5.21 2.96 0.94
C ALA A 58 4.32 2.71 2.19
N VAL A 59 3.01 2.55 2.00
CA VAL A 59 2.08 2.19 3.09
C VAL A 59 2.33 0.77 3.59
N MET A 60 2.52 -0.17 2.66
CA MET A 60 2.86 -1.57 2.97
C MET A 60 4.24 -1.65 3.65
N TYR A 61 5.18 -0.86 3.17
CA TYR A 61 6.48 -0.68 3.82
C TYR A 61 6.33 -0.21 5.27
N ALA A 62 5.50 0.81 5.52
CA ALA A 62 5.21 1.28 6.87
C ALA A 62 4.64 0.14 7.75
N LEU A 63 3.74 -0.68 7.22
CA LEU A 63 3.18 -1.81 7.96
C LEU A 63 4.26 -2.81 8.40
N PHE A 64 5.21 -3.10 7.53
CA PHE A 64 6.26 -4.07 7.81
C PHE A 64 7.30 -3.58 8.83
N PHE A 65 7.68 -2.30 8.76
CA PHE A 65 8.82 -1.78 9.54
C PHE A 65 8.44 -0.85 10.70
N LEU A 66 7.39 -0.05 10.51
CA LEU A 66 6.89 0.87 11.53
C LEU A 66 5.77 0.27 12.35
N GLY A 67 4.94 -0.59 11.76
CA GLY A 67 3.84 -1.24 12.44
C GLY A 67 2.47 -0.78 11.94
N ARG A 68 1.43 -1.42 12.47
CA ARG A 68 0.05 -1.26 12.00
C ARG A 68 -0.50 0.15 12.23
N LYS A 69 -0.19 0.77 13.37
CA LYS A 69 -0.77 2.09 13.72
C LYS A 69 -0.26 3.16 12.76
N GLU A 70 1.05 3.14 12.52
CA GLU A 70 1.80 4.04 11.67
C GLU A 70 1.38 3.87 10.20
N ALA A 71 1.16 2.63 9.75
CA ALA A 71 0.65 2.35 8.41
C ALA A 71 -0.75 2.94 8.17
N TYR A 72 -1.68 2.77 9.12
CA TYR A 72 -3.01 3.38 9.02
C TYR A 72 -2.94 4.90 9.03
N THR A 73 -2.13 5.49 9.92
CA THR A 73 -1.90 6.94 9.95
C THR A 73 -1.39 7.44 8.60
N ILE A 74 -0.39 6.79 8.02
CA ILE A 74 0.15 7.15 6.70
C ILE A 74 -0.93 7.03 5.62
N ALA A 75 -1.74 5.97 5.61
CA ALA A 75 -2.80 5.79 4.62
C ALA A 75 -3.87 6.90 4.70
N VAL A 76 -4.28 7.30 5.91
CA VAL A 76 -5.25 8.37 6.13
C VAL A 76 -4.67 9.72 5.71
N LEU A 77 -3.48 10.08 6.19
CA LEU A 77 -2.82 11.34 5.86
C LEU A 77 -2.57 11.47 4.36
N LYS A 78 -2.13 10.37 3.72
CA LYS A 78 -1.92 10.30 2.27
C LYS A 78 -3.24 10.56 1.53
N SER A 79 -4.34 9.96 1.99
CA SER A 79 -5.65 10.16 1.37
C SER A 79 -6.13 11.60 1.51
N GLY A 80 -5.83 12.26 2.63
CA GLY A 80 -6.03 13.71 2.79
C GLY A 80 -5.19 14.55 1.82
N PHE A 81 -3.93 14.18 1.57
CA PHE A 81 -3.12 14.85 0.55
C PHE A 81 -3.70 14.65 -0.86
N VAL A 82 -4.13 13.43 -1.19
CA VAL A 82 -4.79 13.13 -2.46
C VAL A 82 -6.10 13.90 -2.61
N PHE A 83 -6.85 14.11 -1.52
CA PHE A 83 -8.05 14.95 -1.51
C PHE A 83 -7.76 16.38 -1.96
N VAL A 84 -6.75 17.01 -1.35
CA VAL A 84 -6.37 18.40 -1.66
C VAL A 84 -5.84 18.54 -3.09
N THR A 85 -5.10 17.54 -3.59
CA THR A 85 -4.42 17.63 -4.89
C THR A 85 -5.25 17.13 -6.07
N ARG A 86 -6.16 16.18 -5.84
CA ARG A 86 -6.85 15.43 -6.91
C ARG A 86 -8.37 15.31 -6.70
N GLY A 87 -8.90 15.80 -5.59
CA GLY A 87 -10.32 15.82 -5.28
C GLY A 87 -10.86 14.58 -4.54
N ALA A 88 -12.16 14.63 -4.24
CA ALA A 88 -12.84 13.69 -3.34
C ALA A 88 -12.84 12.24 -3.83
N ILE A 89 -13.09 12.00 -5.12
CA ILE A 89 -13.14 10.66 -5.70
C ILE A 89 -11.78 9.96 -5.58
N ALA A 90 -10.70 10.67 -5.95
CA ALA A 90 -9.34 10.15 -5.83
C ALA A 90 -8.96 9.85 -4.37
N ALA A 91 -9.40 10.68 -3.43
CA ALA A 91 -9.17 10.45 -2.01
C ALA A 91 -9.91 9.22 -1.49
N ALA A 92 -11.18 9.05 -1.85
CA ALA A 92 -11.99 7.89 -1.47
C ALA A 92 -11.38 6.58 -2.00
N LEU A 93 -10.91 6.58 -3.25
CA LEU A 93 -10.18 5.46 -3.85
C LEU A 93 -8.90 5.16 -3.06
N SER A 94 -8.08 6.18 -2.78
CA SER A 94 -6.82 6.01 -2.03
C SER A 94 -7.05 5.47 -0.62
N LEU A 95 -8.08 5.99 0.06
CA LEU A 95 -8.42 5.62 1.43
C LEU A 95 -8.95 4.20 1.49
N ALA A 96 -9.97 3.87 0.68
CA ALA A 96 -10.57 2.55 0.69
C ALA A 96 -9.57 1.47 0.29
N GLY A 97 -8.81 1.70 -0.79
CA GLY A 97 -7.73 0.80 -1.18
C GLY A 97 -6.66 0.66 -0.10
N GLY A 98 -6.23 1.77 0.51
CA GLY A 98 -5.19 1.76 1.55
C GLY A 98 -5.62 1.01 2.81
N ILE A 99 -6.82 1.29 3.32
CA ILE A 99 -7.38 0.65 4.51
C ILE A 99 -7.61 -0.84 4.25
N LEU A 100 -8.21 -1.21 3.11
CA LEU A 100 -8.48 -2.61 2.79
C LEU A 100 -7.19 -3.42 2.65
N SER A 101 -6.18 -2.86 1.98
CA SER A 101 -4.83 -3.41 1.87
C SER A 101 -4.21 -3.70 3.24
N ILE A 102 -4.13 -2.69 4.12
CA ILE A 102 -3.54 -2.86 5.46
C ILE A 102 -4.34 -3.88 6.28
N THR A 103 -5.67 -3.82 6.23
CA THR A 103 -6.55 -4.69 7.01
C THR A 103 -6.30 -6.16 6.66
N VAL A 104 -6.26 -6.49 5.36
CA VAL A 104 -6.01 -7.86 4.90
C VAL A 104 -4.61 -8.33 5.27
N MET A 105 -3.60 -7.48 5.12
CA MET A 105 -2.23 -7.82 5.52
C MET A 105 -2.13 -8.09 7.02
N VAL A 106 -2.77 -7.27 7.86
CA VAL A 106 -2.81 -7.47 9.33
C VAL A 106 -3.53 -8.77 9.68
N LEU A 107 -4.64 -9.08 9.00
CA LEU A 107 -5.39 -10.32 9.21
C LEU A 107 -4.55 -11.55 8.84
N LEU A 108 -3.84 -11.50 7.71
CA LEU A 108 -2.91 -12.55 7.28
C LEU A 108 -1.75 -12.74 8.27
N ILE A 109 -1.16 -11.65 8.78
CA ILE A 109 -0.14 -11.71 9.83
C ILE A 109 -0.71 -12.36 11.09
N PHE A 110 -1.94 -12.02 11.48
CA PHE A 110 -2.58 -12.60 12.66
C PHE A 110 -2.84 -14.11 12.50
N LEU A 111 -3.32 -14.53 11.32
CA LEU A 111 -3.70 -15.91 11.02
C LEU A 111 -2.49 -16.83 10.84
N PHE A 112 -1.47 -16.38 10.09
CA PHE A 112 -0.33 -17.21 9.71
C PHE A 112 0.96 -16.92 10.50
N ARG A 113 0.98 -15.85 11.29
CA ARG A 113 2.12 -15.42 12.14
C ARG A 113 3.45 -15.45 11.36
N GLU A 114 4.49 -16.05 11.92
CA GLU A 114 5.84 -16.09 11.33
C GLU A 114 5.98 -17.06 10.14
N LYS A 115 4.92 -17.78 9.77
CA LYS A 115 4.97 -18.70 8.63
C LYS A 115 4.75 -17.99 7.30
N ILE A 116 4.33 -16.73 7.30
CA ILE A 116 4.05 -15.97 6.09
C ILE A 116 5.29 -15.26 5.53
N SER A 117 5.37 -15.15 4.22
CA SER A 117 6.45 -14.43 3.51
C SER A 117 6.03 -12.99 3.22
N TYR A 118 6.99 -12.06 3.20
CA TYR A 118 6.77 -10.69 2.74
C TYR A 118 6.17 -10.62 1.34
N LEU A 119 6.49 -11.60 0.49
CA LEU A 119 5.95 -11.74 -0.86
C LEU A 119 4.44 -11.95 -0.84
N ILE A 120 3.96 -12.91 -0.04
CA ILE A 120 2.53 -13.22 0.06
C ILE A 120 1.78 -12.03 0.63
N LEU A 121 2.28 -11.44 1.72
CA LEU A 121 1.68 -10.23 2.29
C LEU A 121 1.63 -9.09 1.25
N SER A 122 2.68 -8.95 0.43
CA SER A 122 2.72 -7.89 -0.56
C SER A 122 1.74 -8.10 -1.71
N ILE A 123 1.62 -9.33 -2.21
CA ILE A 123 0.63 -9.69 -3.23
C ILE A 123 -0.78 -9.44 -2.72
N PHE A 124 -1.13 -9.97 -1.55
CA PHE A 124 -2.46 -9.78 -1.00
C PHE A 124 -2.75 -8.31 -0.70
N GLY A 125 -1.79 -7.57 -0.12
CA GLY A 125 -1.94 -6.12 0.09
C GLY A 125 -2.21 -5.36 -1.22
N ALA A 126 -1.43 -5.62 -2.27
CA ALA A 126 -1.59 -4.95 -3.56
C ALA A 126 -2.89 -5.33 -4.27
N VAL A 127 -3.27 -6.61 -4.25
CA VAL A 127 -4.55 -7.08 -4.82
C VAL A 127 -5.72 -6.43 -4.10
N PHE A 128 -5.76 -6.46 -2.76
CA PHE A 128 -6.85 -5.87 -2.00
C PHE A 128 -6.84 -4.34 -2.03
N HIS A 129 -5.70 -3.70 -2.31
CA HIS A 129 -5.66 -2.27 -2.64
C HIS A 129 -6.49 -1.97 -3.90
N ASN A 130 -6.24 -2.73 -4.97
CA ASN A 130 -6.96 -2.59 -6.23
C ASN A 130 -8.44 -2.93 -6.08
N VAL A 131 -8.77 -3.97 -5.30
CA VAL A 131 -10.17 -4.33 -4.98
C VAL A 131 -10.86 -3.20 -4.22
N GLY A 132 -10.19 -2.57 -3.24
CA GLY A 132 -10.76 -1.45 -2.49
C GLY A 132 -11.03 -0.23 -3.38
N GLN A 133 -10.10 0.10 -4.29
CA GLN A 133 -10.34 1.14 -5.30
C GLN A 133 -11.50 0.76 -6.23
N PHE A 134 -11.54 -0.49 -6.68
CA PHE A 134 -12.60 -1.00 -7.56
C PHE A 134 -13.99 -0.99 -6.90
N ALA A 135 -14.08 -1.32 -5.61
CA ALA A 135 -15.33 -1.25 -4.86
C ALA A 135 -15.87 0.19 -4.80
N VAL A 136 -15.01 1.18 -4.57
CA VAL A 136 -15.43 2.58 -4.55
C VAL A 136 -15.84 3.07 -5.95
N ILE A 137 -15.07 2.75 -7.00
CA ILE A 137 -15.39 3.22 -8.35
C ILE A 137 -16.68 2.61 -8.90
N THR A 138 -16.97 1.35 -8.58
CA THR A 138 -18.21 0.66 -8.99
C THR A 138 -19.45 1.23 -8.31
N ILE A 139 -19.32 1.69 -7.06
CA ILE A 139 -20.41 2.39 -6.35
C ILE A 139 -20.64 3.79 -6.93
N ILE A 140 -19.57 4.50 -7.32
CA ILE A 140 -19.67 5.87 -7.85
C ILE A 140 -20.18 5.87 -9.31
N TYR A 141 -19.68 4.97 -10.15
CA TYR A 141 -20.03 4.88 -11.57
C TYR A 141 -21.05 3.75 -11.81
N THR A 142 -22.23 3.91 -11.22
CA THR A 142 -23.35 2.98 -11.41
C THR A 142 -23.75 2.90 -12.88
N GLY A 143 -23.68 1.71 -13.49
CA GLY A 143 -24.16 1.47 -14.87
C GLY A 143 -23.08 1.11 -15.91
N MET A 144 -21.79 1.24 -15.59
CA MET A 144 -20.72 0.68 -16.43
C MET A 144 -20.42 -0.77 -16.02
N ASN A 145 -20.32 -1.69 -16.98
CA ASN A 145 -19.91 -3.08 -16.71
C ASN A 145 -18.40 -3.18 -16.43
N LEU A 146 -18.01 -2.69 -15.25
CA LEU A 146 -16.63 -2.60 -14.78
C LEU A 146 -16.06 -3.98 -14.42
N TRP A 147 -16.90 -5.00 -14.26
CA TRP A 147 -16.50 -6.38 -13.91
C TRP A 147 -15.57 -7.01 -14.94
N ALA A 148 -15.65 -6.61 -16.21
CA ALA A 148 -14.73 -7.04 -17.27
C ALA A 148 -13.27 -6.66 -16.98
N TYR A 149 -13.03 -5.62 -16.18
CA TYR A 149 -11.69 -5.16 -15.80
C TYR A 149 -11.15 -5.82 -14.53
N PHE A 150 -11.98 -6.58 -13.81
CA PHE A 150 -11.59 -7.24 -12.57
C PHE A 150 -10.41 -8.22 -12.74
N PRO A 151 -10.34 -9.06 -13.80
CA PRO A 151 -9.17 -9.90 -14.04
C PRO A 151 -7.89 -9.10 -14.25
N VAL A 152 -7.97 -7.98 -14.97
CA VAL A 152 -6.83 -7.07 -15.20
C VAL A 152 -6.37 -6.44 -13.87
N LEU A 153 -7.30 -6.10 -12.99
CA LEU A 153 -7.01 -5.58 -11.64
C LEU A 153 -6.30 -6.60 -10.76
N LEU A 154 -6.68 -7.88 -10.85
CA LEU A 154 -6.00 -8.96 -10.12
C LEU A 154 -4.58 -9.17 -10.64
N VAL A 155 -4.39 -9.20 -11.96
CA VAL A 155 -3.06 -9.36 -12.57
C VAL A 155 -2.15 -8.18 -12.24
N SER A 156 -2.66 -6.95 -12.33
CA SER A 156 -1.88 -5.77 -11.95
C SER A 156 -1.53 -5.74 -10.46
N GLY A 157 -2.46 -6.17 -9.58
CA GLY A 157 -2.20 -6.31 -8.15
C GLY A 157 -1.13 -7.36 -7.85
N LEU A 158 -1.15 -8.49 -8.55
CA LEU A 158 -0.12 -9.53 -8.45
C LEU A 158 1.26 -8.98 -8.83
N LEU A 159 1.36 -8.31 -9.99
CA LEU A 159 2.60 -7.71 -10.47
C LEU A 159 3.11 -6.63 -9.51
N ALA A 160 2.25 -5.73 -9.05
CA ALA A 160 2.59 -4.70 -8.07
C ALA A 160 3.07 -5.31 -6.75
N GLY A 161 2.45 -6.40 -6.30
CA GLY A 161 2.87 -7.15 -5.11
C GLY A 161 4.25 -7.77 -5.25
N ILE A 162 4.57 -8.35 -6.41
CA ILE A 162 5.90 -8.90 -6.72
C ILE A 162 6.95 -7.80 -6.72
N VAL A 163 6.67 -6.66 -7.38
CA VAL A 163 7.56 -5.50 -7.40
C VAL A 163 7.81 -4.98 -5.99
N THR A 164 6.73 -4.81 -5.21
CA THR A 164 6.80 -4.36 -3.81
C THR A 164 7.65 -5.29 -2.95
N SER A 165 7.44 -6.60 -3.05
CA SER A 165 8.23 -7.57 -2.30
C SER A 165 9.69 -7.57 -2.71
N THR A 166 9.99 -7.35 -3.99
CA THR A 166 11.36 -7.30 -4.50
C THR A 166 12.07 -6.05 -3.97
N LEU A 167 11.42 -4.89 -4.06
CA LEU A 167 11.93 -3.63 -3.48
C LEU A 167 12.18 -3.77 -1.97
N LEU A 168 11.23 -4.37 -1.25
CA LEU A 168 11.38 -4.65 0.18
C LEU A 168 12.63 -5.48 0.47
N ARG A 169 12.91 -6.48 -0.38
CA ARG A 169 14.09 -7.35 -0.26
C ARG A 169 15.40 -6.62 -0.47
N PHE A 170 15.43 -5.64 -1.37
CA PHE A 170 16.60 -4.78 -1.56
C PHE A 170 16.80 -3.75 -0.45
N ILE A 171 15.71 -3.28 0.18
CA ILE A 171 15.76 -2.25 1.22
C ILE A 171 16.02 -2.85 2.62
N MET A 172 15.61 -4.10 2.86
CA MET A 172 15.82 -4.81 4.14
C MET A 172 17.26 -4.75 4.68
N PRO A 173 18.33 -5.00 3.89
CA PRO A 173 19.71 -4.95 4.39
C PRO A 173 20.13 -3.56 4.86
N ALA A 174 19.65 -2.50 4.20
CA ALA A 174 19.96 -1.12 4.59
C ALA A 174 19.25 -0.77 5.92
N PHE A 175 18.03 -1.23 6.12
CA PHE A 175 17.27 -0.96 7.33
C PHE A 175 17.72 -1.75 8.54
N ASN A 176 18.16 -3.00 8.37
CA ASN A 176 18.78 -3.79 9.44
C ASN A 176 20.09 -3.17 9.96
N ARG A 177 20.70 -2.21 9.25
CA ARG A 177 21.85 -1.44 9.72
C ARG A 177 21.47 -0.19 10.55
N ILE A 178 20.21 0.24 10.50
CA ILE A 178 19.70 1.46 11.16
C ILE A 178 18.87 1.13 12.42
N GLY A 179 18.44 -0.13 12.56
CA GLY A 179 17.84 -0.69 13.78
C GLY A 179 18.91 -1.26 14.71
#